data_AF-A0A1F7A471-F1
#
_entry.id   AF-A0A1F7A471-F1
#
_cell.length_a   1.000
_cell.length_b   1.000
_cell.length_c   1.000
_cell.angle_alpha   90.00
_cell.angle_beta   90.00
_cell.angle_gamma   90.00
#
_symmetry.space_group_name_H-M   'P 1'
#
loop_
_entity.id
_entity.type
_entity.pdbx_description
1 polymer ?
#
loop_
_entity_poly.entity_id
_entity_poly.type
_entity_poly.pdbx_seq_one_letter_code
_entity_poly.pdbx_strand_id
1 'polypeptide(L)'
;MIVLAALFLLLTVRSASAVSQDVTATVRLSVCGDLVAEGSEECDNLDLRDQTCRSLGYFAGDLSCDIACEFDELGCYGTAPTPTPTPTPAPTPTPTPTPTPTPTTNHELTAITSTLAVIPTVEITQERVTAVPLLPTPIAIFDTNHDGKITQEELNSIIDVWIGEWVNFVTNLSTDRVVLEPLKCDVNQDQECDLVDLSVLLYHIL
;
A
#
# COMPACT_ATOMS: atom_id res chain seq x y z
N MET A 1 -60.49 27.02 57.64
CA MET A 1 -60.35 25.91 56.66
C MET A 1 -59.33 26.19 55.56
N ILE A 2 -59.21 27.41 55.02
CA ILE A 2 -58.28 27.73 53.91
C ILE A 2 -56.80 27.64 54.34
N VAL A 3 -56.46 28.01 55.58
CA VAL A 3 -55.07 28.02 56.08
C VAL A 3 -54.49 26.60 56.28
N LEU A 4 -55.32 25.63 56.69
CA LEU A 4 -54.87 24.24 56.85
C LEU A 4 -54.60 23.55 55.50
N ALA A 5 -55.36 23.90 54.45
CA ALA A 5 -55.16 23.35 53.11
C ALA A 5 -53.85 23.84 52.47
N ALA A 6 -53.47 25.10 52.71
CA ALA A 6 -52.20 25.66 52.24
C ALA A 6 -50.99 25.03 52.94
N LEU A 7 -51.09 24.72 54.24
CA LEU A 7 -50.03 24.04 54.99
C LEU A 7 -49.83 22.60 54.52
N PHE A 8 -50.91 21.88 54.20
CA PHE A 8 -50.84 20.52 53.66
C PHE A 8 -50.23 20.48 52.25
N LEU A 9 -50.43 21.53 51.45
CA LEU A 9 -49.85 21.67 50.11
C LEU A 9 -48.33 21.95 50.14
N LEU A 10 -47.83 22.57 51.22
CA LEU A 10 -46.41 22.89 51.40
C LEU A 10 -45.58 21.69 51.92
N LEU A 11 -46.20 20.73 52.61
CA LEU A 11 -45.52 19.51 53.11
C LEU A 11 -45.30 18.42 52.03
N THR A 12 -45.90 18.53 50.85
CA THR A 12 -45.75 17.54 49.77
C THR A 12 -44.69 17.91 48.73
N VAL A 13 -44.03 19.07 48.87
CA VAL A 13 -42.92 19.46 48.00
C VAL A 13 -41.66 18.69 48.39
N ARG A 14 -41.66 17.37 48.12
CA ARG A 14 -40.43 16.58 48.14
C ARG A 14 -39.59 17.03 46.95
N SER A 15 -38.52 17.76 47.22
CA SER A 15 -37.48 18.02 46.22
C SER A 15 -36.88 16.69 45.79
N ALA A 16 -37.31 16.17 44.64
CA ALA A 16 -36.63 15.07 43.98
C ALA A 16 -35.35 15.66 43.36
N SER A 17 -34.22 15.45 44.03
CA SER A 17 -32.91 15.72 43.42
C SER A 17 -32.72 14.73 42.27
N ALA A 18 -32.88 15.20 41.04
CA ALA A 18 -32.45 14.44 39.87
C ALA A 18 -30.92 14.42 39.85
N VAL A 19 -30.32 13.30 40.25
CA VAL A 19 -28.89 13.05 40.00
C VAL A 19 -28.76 12.74 38.51
N SER A 20 -28.22 13.69 37.74
CA SER A 20 -27.74 13.40 36.38
C SER A 20 -26.43 12.64 36.51
N GLN A 21 -26.45 11.32 36.29
CA GLN A 21 -25.22 10.58 36.07
C GLN A 21 -24.85 10.73 34.60
N ASP A 22 -23.79 11.48 34.33
CA ASP A 22 -23.21 11.53 32.99
C ASP A 22 -22.50 10.20 32.75
N VAL A 23 -23.16 9.29 32.05
CA VAL A 23 -22.52 8.07 31.56
C VAL A 23 -21.68 8.47 30.34
N THR A 24 -20.39 8.72 30.57
CA THR A 24 -19.44 8.93 29.48
C THR A 24 -19.16 7.60 28.80
N ALA A 25 -19.78 7.37 27.64
CA ALA A 25 -19.40 6.29 26.74
C ALA A 25 -18.44 6.87 25.69
N THR A 26 -17.20 6.40 25.68
CA THR A 26 -16.24 6.72 24.61
C THR A 26 -16.49 5.74 23.47
N VAL A 27 -17.04 6.23 22.36
CA VAL A 27 -17.04 5.47 21.10
C VAL A 27 -15.63 5.57 20.54
N ARG A 28 -14.89 4.45 20.55
CA ARG A 28 -13.70 4.33 19.71
C ARG A 28 -14.19 3.98 18.31
N LEU A 29 -13.98 4.90 17.38
CA LEU A 29 -14.14 4.63 15.97
C LEU A 29 -12.84 3.94 15.58
N SER A 30 -12.90 2.65 15.22
CA SER A 30 -11.76 1.98 14.60
C SER A 30 -11.52 2.64 13.25
N VAL A 31 -10.32 3.17 13.04
CA VAL A 31 -9.93 3.89 11.83
C VAL A 31 -8.78 3.14 11.19
N CYS A 32 -9.07 2.57 10.02
CA CYS A 32 -8.05 1.92 9.22
C CYS A 32 -6.94 2.89 8.82
N GLY A 33 -5.69 2.48 9.01
CA GLY A 33 -4.48 3.22 8.67
C GLY A 33 -3.86 3.99 9.83
N ASP A 34 -4.19 3.69 11.08
CA ASP A 34 -3.64 4.35 12.26
C ASP A 34 -2.47 3.59 12.92
N LEU A 35 -2.04 2.49 12.28
CA LEU A 35 -0.96 1.58 12.68
C LEU A 35 -1.30 0.67 13.88
N VAL A 36 -2.57 0.61 14.29
CA VAL A 36 -3.03 -0.23 15.40
C VAL A 36 -4.31 -0.97 15.00
N ALA A 37 -4.23 -2.29 14.89
CA ALA A 37 -5.40 -3.10 14.59
C ALA A 37 -6.35 -3.16 15.82
N GLU A 38 -7.46 -2.42 15.78
CA GLU A 38 -8.42 -2.36 16.89
C GLU A 38 -9.88 -2.63 16.47
N GLY A 39 -10.72 -2.96 17.46
CA GLY A 39 -12.15 -3.17 17.23
C GLY A 39 -12.45 -4.31 16.26
N SER A 40 -13.01 -3.96 15.09
CA SER A 40 -13.42 -4.89 14.03
C SER A 40 -12.42 -5.01 12.87
N GLU A 41 -11.26 -4.37 12.97
CA GLU A 41 -10.21 -4.46 11.95
C GLU A 41 -9.47 -5.80 12.06
N GLU A 42 -9.18 -6.41 10.92
CA GLU A 42 -8.41 -7.65 10.88
C GLU A 42 -6.91 -7.36 11.01
N CYS A 43 -6.47 -6.21 10.49
CA CYS A 43 -5.11 -5.70 10.53
C CYS A 43 -5.10 -4.17 10.39
N ASP A 44 -3.93 -3.55 10.61
CA ASP A 44 -3.66 -2.15 10.22
C ASP A 44 -2.19 -2.01 9.79
N ASN A 45 -1.95 -1.82 8.49
CA ASN A 45 -0.61 -1.76 7.90
C ASN A 45 0.27 -2.96 8.31
N LEU A 46 1.23 -2.73 9.23
CA LEU A 46 2.15 -3.74 9.75
C LEU A 46 1.62 -4.44 10.99
N ASP A 47 0.59 -3.90 11.65
CA ASP A 47 -0.10 -4.60 12.73
C ASP A 47 -1.05 -5.64 12.12
N LEU A 48 -0.49 -6.80 11.81
CA LEU A 48 -1.24 -7.94 11.25
C LEU A 48 -1.83 -8.83 12.35
N ARG A 49 -1.86 -8.36 13.62
CA ARG A 49 -2.31 -9.16 14.78
C ARG A 49 -1.61 -10.52 14.89
N ASP A 50 -0.31 -10.52 14.64
CA ASP A 50 0.55 -11.70 14.56
C ASP A 50 0.11 -12.76 13.51
N GLN A 51 -0.76 -12.39 12.57
CA GLN A 51 -1.11 -13.25 11.44
C GLN A 51 -0.03 -13.23 10.38
N THR A 52 0.05 -14.34 9.65
CA THR A 52 0.95 -14.56 8.53
C THR A 52 0.20 -15.36 7.47
N CYS A 53 0.71 -15.39 6.23
CA CYS A 53 0.19 -16.30 5.21
C CYS A 53 0.08 -17.75 5.74
N ARG A 54 1.02 -18.17 6.59
CA ARG A 54 1.02 -19.52 7.18
C ARG A 54 -0.11 -19.76 8.18
N SER A 55 -0.49 -18.76 8.98
CA SER A 55 -1.60 -18.90 9.92
C SER A 55 -2.97 -18.89 9.22
N LEU A 56 -3.05 -18.25 8.04
CA LEU A 56 -4.23 -18.25 7.16
C LEU A 56 -4.37 -19.51 6.28
N GLY A 57 -3.41 -20.43 6.35
CA GLY A 57 -3.47 -21.71 5.64
C GLY A 57 -2.70 -21.76 4.31
N TYR A 58 -1.86 -20.76 4.05
CA TYR A 58 -0.90 -20.79 2.96
C TYR A 58 0.43 -21.43 3.39
N PHE A 59 1.27 -21.81 2.43
CA PHE A 59 2.57 -22.43 2.70
C PHE A 59 3.61 -21.37 3.08
N ALA A 60 3.62 -20.26 2.35
CA ALA A 60 4.53 -19.13 2.54
C ALA A 60 3.96 -17.86 1.89
N GLY A 61 4.72 -16.76 1.96
CA GLY A 61 4.37 -15.47 1.38
C GLY A 61 4.45 -14.34 2.39
N ASP A 62 4.22 -13.13 1.88
CA ASP A 62 4.11 -11.91 2.66
C ASP A 62 2.64 -11.52 2.76
N LEU A 63 2.12 -11.43 3.99
CA LEU A 63 0.74 -11.02 4.25
C LEU A 63 0.72 -9.51 4.38
N SER A 64 -0.15 -8.83 3.65
CA SER A 64 -0.36 -7.39 3.73
C SER A 64 -1.73 -7.06 4.34
N CYS A 65 -1.89 -5.82 4.76
CA CYS A 65 -3.18 -5.25 5.14
C CYS A 65 -3.65 -4.31 4.02
N ASP A 66 -4.90 -4.45 3.58
CA ASP A 66 -5.46 -3.59 2.54
C ASP A 66 -6.03 -2.28 3.11
N ILE A 67 -6.55 -1.42 2.22
CA ILE A 67 -7.14 -0.13 2.60
C ILE A 67 -8.50 -0.24 3.32
N ALA A 68 -9.09 -1.43 3.32
CA ALA A 68 -10.32 -1.76 4.03
C ALA A 68 -10.03 -2.40 5.39
N CYS A 69 -8.74 -2.56 5.76
CA CYS A 69 -8.29 -3.28 6.96
C CYS A 69 -8.71 -4.75 6.98
N GLU A 70 -8.76 -5.34 5.79
CA GLU A 70 -8.87 -6.77 5.54
C GLU A 70 -7.48 -7.33 5.16
N PHE A 71 -7.28 -8.63 5.40
CA PHE A 71 -6.04 -9.28 5.00
C PHE A 71 -5.92 -9.36 3.47
N ASP A 72 -4.84 -8.80 2.93
CA ASP A 72 -4.46 -8.95 1.53
C ASP A 72 -3.59 -10.19 1.35
N GLU A 73 -4.22 -11.26 0.85
CA GLU A 73 -3.60 -12.55 0.64
C GLU A 73 -2.89 -12.66 -0.73
N LEU A 74 -2.81 -11.60 -1.53
CA LEU A 74 -2.19 -11.65 -2.87
C LEU A 74 -0.69 -12.00 -2.83
N GLY A 75 0.00 -11.62 -1.74
CA GLY A 75 1.39 -12.01 -1.49
C GLY A 75 1.57 -13.45 -0.96
N CYS A 76 0.48 -14.12 -0.60
CA CYS A 76 0.48 -15.49 -0.10
C CYS A 76 0.50 -16.52 -1.23
N TYR A 77 1.26 -17.60 -1.08
CA TYR A 77 1.34 -18.64 -2.09
C TYR A 77 1.51 -20.05 -1.53
N GLY A 78 1.08 -21.00 -2.36
CA GLY A 78 0.94 -22.41 -2.01
C GLY A 78 -0.19 -22.58 -1.00
N THR A 79 -1.22 -23.33 -1.34
CA THR A 79 -2.17 -23.75 -0.31
C THR A 79 -1.47 -24.79 0.55
N ALA A 80 -1.37 -24.56 1.86
CA ALA A 80 -0.89 -25.61 2.75
C ALA A 80 -1.85 -26.80 2.57
N PRO A 81 -1.36 -28.03 2.40
CA PRO A 81 -2.25 -29.18 2.38
C PRO A 81 -3.05 -29.13 3.68
N THR A 82 -4.38 -29.11 3.58
CA THR A 82 -5.27 -29.21 4.74
C THR A 82 -4.72 -30.32 5.63
N PRO A 83 -4.48 -30.08 6.93
CA PRO A 83 -3.93 -31.12 7.79
C PRO A 83 -4.89 -32.29 7.75
N THR A 84 -4.53 -33.33 6.98
CA THR A 84 -5.24 -34.59 7.02
C THR A 84 -5.06 -35.05 8.46
N PRO A 85 -6.15 -35.35 9.21
CA PRO A 85 -6.02 -35.80 10.59
C PRO A 85 -5.01 -36.94 10.59
N THR A 86 -3.86 -36.70 11.23
CA THR A 86 -2.76 -37.65 11.20
C THR A 86 -3.28 -38.91 11.88
N PRO A 87 -3.36 -40.07 11.20
CA PRO A 87 -3.69 -41.30 11.91
C PRO A 87 -2.62 -41.51 12.97
N THR A 88 -3.05 -41.60 14.23
CA THR A 88 -2.17 -41.88 15.38
C THR A 88 -1.24 -43.05 15.01
N PRO A 89 0.09 -42.86 14.99
CA PRO A 89 0.98 -43.90 14.51
C PRO A 89 0.89 -45.13 15.43
N ALA A 90 0.69 -46.30 14.81
CA ALA A 90 1.00 -47.56 15.46
C ALA A 90 2.53 -47.63 15.72
N PRO A 91 2.98 -48.24 16.83
CA PRO A 91 4.39 -48.23 17.21
C PRO A 91 5.26 -48.84 16.09
N THR A 92 6.19 -48.04 15.58
CA THR A 92 7.10 -48.45 14.49
C THR A 92 8.28 -49.25 15.06
N PRO A 93 8.63 -50.42 14.49
CA PRO A 93 9.87 -51.12 14.86
C PRO A 93 11.11 -50.38 14.36
N THR A 94 12.12 -50.33 15.23
CA THR A 94 13.39 -49.63 15.09
C THR A 94 14.18 -50.02 13.82
N PRO A 95 14.59 -49.07 12.95
CA PRO A 95 15.49 -49.38 11.84
C PRO A 95 16.96 -49.50 12.27
N THR A 96 17.64 -50.45 11.63
CA THR A 96 19.07 -50.79 11.79
C THR A 96 19.95 -49.80 11.00
N PRO A 97 21.13 -49.38 11.50
CA PRO A 97 21.92 -48.29 10.91
C PRO A 97 22.57 -48.62 9.55
N THR A 98 22.52 -47.62 8.68
CA THR A 98 23.05 -47.52 7.31
C THR A 98 24.58 -47.33 7.27
N PRO A 99 25.32 -47.93 6.32
CA PRO A 99 26.72 -47.58 6.07
C PRO A 99 26.88 -46.34 5.17
N THR A 100 27.81 -45.48 5.59
CA THR A 100 28.29 -44.23 4.99
C THR A 100 29.10 -44.44 3.70
N PRO A 101 28.84 -43.69 2.62
CA PRO A 101 29.83 -43.47 1.56
C PRO A 101 30.58 -42.13 1.67
N THR A 102 31.86 -42.22 1.28
CA THR A 102 33.02 -41.31 1.30
C THR A 102 32.89 -40.05 0.41
N PRO A 103 33.54 -38.91 0.78
CA PRO A 103 33.51 -37.66 0.00
C PRO A 103 34.40 -37.69 -1.25
N THR A 104 34.00 -36.98 -2.30
CA THR A 104 34.83 -36.73 -3.51
C THR A 104 34.82 -35.24 -3.90
N THR A 105 35.95 -34.81 -4.42
CA THR A 105 36.58 -33.48 -4.57
C THR A 105 36.00 -32.49 -5.60
N ASN A 106 36.22 -31.20 -5.27
CA ASN A 106 36.46 -29.97 -6.04
C ASN A 106 36.32 -29.96 -7.58
N HIS A 107 35.70 -28.88 -8.09
CA HIS A 107 36.08 -28.24 -9.35
C HIS A 107 35.95 -26.71 -9.28
N GLU A 108 36.77 -26.08 -10.12
CA GLU A 108 37.43 -24.78 -10.01
C GLU A 108 36.65 -23.58 -10.62
N LEU A 109 37.02 -22.39 -10.16
CA LEU A 109 36.49 -21.06 -10.49
C LEU A 109 36.99 -20.57 -11.87
N THR A 110 36.19 -19.83 -12.63
CA THR A 110 36.72 -19.00 -13.73
C THR A 110 35.96 -17.67 -13.83
N ALA A 111 36.69 -16.58 -13.58
CA ALA A 111 36.23 -15.21 -13.72
C ALA A 111 36.41 -14.74 -15.17
N ILE A 112 35.39 -14.08 -15.72
CA ILE A 112 35.47 -13.38 -17.01
C ILE A 112 35.48 -11.87 -16.77
N THR A 113 36.57 -11.23 -17.20
CA THR A 113 36.83 -9.79 -17.12
C THR A 113 36.24 -9.11 -18.36
N SER A 114 35.44 -8.05 -18.18
CA SER A 114 34.84 -7.27 -19.27
C SER A 114 35.51 -5.91 -19.39
N THR A 115 36.01 -5.60 -20.58
CA THR A 115 36.85 -4.45 -20.89
C THR A 115 35.99 -3.25 -21.33
N LEU A 116 36.14 -2.11 -20.64
CA LEU A 116 35.47 -0.84 -20.93
C LEU A 116 36.08 -0.15 -22.17
N ALA A 117 35.23 0.24 -23.12
CA ALA A 117 35.60 1.03 -24.30
C ALA A 117 35.45 2.53 -24.03
N VAL A 118 36.49 3.30 -24.37
CA VAL A 118 36.58 4.75 -24.21
C VAL A 118 35.92 5.46 -25.40
N ILE A 119 35.02 6.40 -25.13
CA ILE A 119 34.36 7.27 -26.12
C ILE A 119 35.00 8.67 -26.04
N PRO A 120 35.30 9.35 -27.17
CA PRO A 120 35.90 10.69 -27.16
C PRO A 120 34.91 11.77 -26.71
N THR A 121 35.35 12.63 -25.79
CA THR A 121 34.63 13.80 -25.29
C THR A 121 34.80 14.99 -26.24
N VAL A 122 33.68 15.52 -26.74
CA VAL A 122 33.63 16.79 -27.47
C VAL A 122 33.33 17.89 -26.47
N GLU A 123 34.22 18.89 -26.39
CA GLU A 123 34.12 20.01 -25.46
C GLU A 123 33.36 21.16 -26.14
N ILE A 124 32.09 21.37 -25.76
CA ILE A 124 31.29 22.52 -26.19
C ILE A 124 31.27 23.54 -25.05
N THR A 125 31.70 24.76 -25.36
CA THR A 125 31.64 25.93 -24.47
C THR A 125 30.19 26.40 -24.35
N GLN A 126 29.52 26.03 -23.25
CA GLN A 126 28.16 26.44 -22.91
C GLN A 126 28.17 27.84 -22.23
N GLU A 127 27.42 28.78 -22.78
CA GLU A 127 27.02 30.01 -22.06
C GLU A 127 26.31 29.62 -20.75
N ARG A 128 26.57 30.35 -19.67
CA ARG A 128 26.00 30.09 -18.34
C ARG A 128 24.51 30.43 -18.32
N VAL A 129 23.70 29.55 -18.92
CA VAL A 129 22.36 29.23 -18.47
C VAL A 129 22.58 28.38 -17.23
N THR A 130 22.11 28.83 -16.06
CA THR A 130 22.00 27.96 -14.90
C THR A 130 21.21 26.74 -15.35
N ALA A 131 21.89 25.59 -15.48
CA ALA A 131 21.28 24.34 -15.87
C ALA A 131 20.26 23.96 -14.79
N VAL A 132 19.03 24.40 -15.01
CA VAL A 132 17.87 23.88 -14.30
C VAL A 132 17.81 22.39 -14.67
N PRO A 133 17.72 21.47 -13.69
CA PRO A 133 17.58 20.06 -13.99
C PRO A 133 16.36 19.87 -14.89
N LEU A 134 16.56 19.38 -16.10
CA LEU A 134 15.46 19.14 -17.03
C LEU A 134 14.69 17.91 -16.54
N LEU A 135 13.40 18.08 -16.29
CA LEU A 135 12.49 16.96 -16.04
C LEU A 135 12.51 16.01 -17.25
N PRO A 136 12.33 14.69 -17.06
CA PRO A 136 12.14 13.75 -18.16
C PRO A 136 11.01 14.21 -19.08
N THR A 137 11.17 14.01 -20.40
CA THR A 137 10.23 14.49 -21.42
C THR A 137 8.75 14.10 -21.19
N PRO A 138 8.42 12.88 -20.69
CA PRO A 138 7.03 12.52 -20.37
C PRO A 138 6.44 13.33 -19.21
N ILE A 139 7.29 13.87 -18.34
CA ILE A 139 6.92 14.57 -17.11
C ILE A 139 6.99 16.09 -17.30
N ALA A 140 7.87 16.57 -18.17
CA ALA A 140 8.06 17.99 -18.46
C ALA A 140 6.79 18.67 -19.01
N ILE A 141 5.82 17.92 -19.54
CA ILE A 141 4.52 18.47 -19.98
C ILE A 141 3.62 18.93 -18.81
N PHE A 142 3.94 18.48 -17.60
CA PHE A 142 3.18 18.77 -16.38
C PHE A 142 3.75 19.96 -15.60
N ASP A 143 4.98 20.37 -15.92
CA ASP A 143 5.60 21.62 -15.44
C ASP A 143 4.90 22.82 -16.11
N THR A 144 4.00 23.45 -15.38
CA THR A 144 3.13 24.51 -15.94
C THR A 144 3.85 25.86 -15.95
N ASN A 145 4.71 26.08 -14.96
CA ASN A 145 5.44 27.34 -14.79
C ASN A 145 6.82 27.34 -15.53
N HIS A 146 7.22 26.21 -16.09
CA HIS A 146 8.47 25.96 -16.82
C HIS A 146 9.72 26.23 -15.99
N ASP A 147 9.64 26.00 -14.67
CA ASP A 147 10.75 26.21 -13.74
C ASP A 147 11.65 24.97 -13.57
N GLY A 148 11.32 23.87 -14.29
CA GLY A 148 12.02 22.61 -14.30
C GLY A 148 11.81 21.77 -13.04
N LYS A 149 10.79 22.08 -12.24
CA LYS A 149 10.34 21.29 -11.10
C LYS A 149 8.84 21.10 -11.18
N ILE A 150 8.37 20.07 -10.49
CA ILE A 150 6.96 19.91 -10.20
C ILE A 150 6.81 20.10 -8.70
N THR A 151 6.04 21.10 -8.31
CA THR A 151 5.80 21.41 -6.89
C THR A 151 4.37 21.06 -6.49
N GLN A 152 4.12 21.02 -5.17
CA GLN A 152 2.78 20.81 -4.62
C GLN A 152 1.76 21.88 -5.10
N GLU A 153 2.23 23.07 -5.48
CA GLU A 153 1.38 24.15 -6.00
C GLU A 153 0.76 23.80 -7.37
N GLU A 154 1.43 22.95 -8.15
CA GLU A 154 1.00 22.50 -9.48
C GLU A 154 0.22 21.18 -9.41
N LEU A 155 0.20 20.51 -8.26
CA LEU A 155 -0.36 19.17 -8.12
C LEU A 155 -1.82 19.08 -8.59
N ASN A 156 -2.64 20.06 -8.21
CA ASN A 156 -4.06 20.03 -8.56
C ASN A 156 -4.26 20.11 -10.08
N SER A 157 -3.53 20.97 -10.78
CA SER A 157 -3.64 21.06 -12.24
C SER A 157 -3.06 19.84 -12.93
N ILE A 158 -1.99 19.27 -12.39
CA ILE A 158 -1.34 18.06 -12.91
C ILE A 158 -2.29 16.86 -12.82
N ILE A 159 -2.91 16.65 -11.66
CA ILE A 159 -3.87 15.57 -11.44
C ILE A 159 -5.09 15.75 -12.33
N ASP A 160 -5.64 16.98 -12.46
CA ASP A 160 -6.80 17.22 -13.32
C ASP A 160 -6.50 16.90 -14.80
N VAL A 161 -5.32 17.27 -15.29
CA VAL A 161 -4.88 16.94 -16.66
C VAL A 161 -4.70 15.45 -16.83
N TRP A 162 -4.00 14.79 -15.90
CA TRP A 162 -3.74 13.36 -15.98
C TRP A 162 -5.04 12.53 -15.91
N ILE A 163 -5.92 12.84 -14.94
CA ILE A 163 -7.22 12.17 -14.79
C ILE A 163 -8.09 12.36 -16.03
N GLY A 164 -8.12 13.57 -16.61
CA GLY A 164 -8.90 13.83 -17.82
C GLY A 164 -8.49 12.90 -18.98
N GLU A 165 -7.19 12.72 -19.17
CA GLU A 165 -6.63 11.85 -20.22
C GLU A 165 -6.80 10.37 -19.89
N TRP A 166 -6.65 9.98 -18.62
CA TRP A 166 -6.91 8.62 -18.14
C TRP A 166 -8.39 8.22 -18.30
N VAL A 167 -9.32 9.09 -17.93
CA VAL A 167 -10.75 8.84 -18.14
C VAL A 167 -11.04 8.71 -19.63
N ASN A 168 -10.47 9.57 -20.47
CA ASN A 168 -10.58 9.44 -21.93
C ASN A 168 -9.97 8.11 -22.43
N PHE A 169 -8.88 7.64 -21.82
CA PHE A 169 -8.26 6.35 -22.11
C PHE A 169 -9.22 5.19 -21.84
N VAL A 170 -9.72 5.10 -20.60
CA VAL A 170 -10.58 4.02 -20.12
C VAL A 170 -11.98 4.05 -20.74
N THR A 171 -12.54 5.22 -21.02
CA THR A 171 -13.90 5.32 -21.59
C THR A 171 -13.94 5.12 -23.10
N ASN A 172 -12.85 5.41 -23.83
CA ASN A 172 -12.74 5.15 -25.27
C ASN A 172 -12.00 3.83 -25.54
N LEU A 173 -12.41 2.74 -24.88
CA LEU A 173 -11.94 1.37 -25.09
C LEU A 173 -12.43 0.73 -26.40
N SER A 174 -13.29 1.42 -27.16
CA SER A 174 -13.82 0.90 -28.42
C SER A 174 -13.06 1.42 -29.63
N THR A 175 -12.58 0.46 -30.43
CA THR A 175 -11.93 0.54 -31.77
C THR A 175 -10.45 0.92 -31.81
N ASP A 176 -9.61 -0.12 -31.90
CA ASP A 176 -8.34 -0.17 -32.64
C ASP A 176 -7.45 1.07 -32.51
N ARG A 177 -6.90 1.29 -31.31
CA ARG A 177 -5.95 2.37 -31.05
C ARG A 177 -4.63 2.08 -31.75
N VAL A 178 -4.47 2.60 -32.96
CA VAL A 178 -3.14 3.00 -33.45
C VAL A 178 -2.80 4.29 -32.71
N VAL A 179 -2.11 4.17 -31.59
CA VAL A 179 -1.62 5.32 -30.80
C VAL A 179 -0.54 6.03 -31.63
N LEU A 180 -0.93 7.05 -32.38
CA LEU A 180 -0.01 7.87 -33.19
C LEU A 180 0.52 9.09 -32.42
N GLU A 181 -0.02 9.36 -31.23
CA GLU A 181 0.38 10.49 -30.39
C GLU A 181 0.70 9.99 -28.97
N PRO A 182 1.75 10.52 -28.32
CA PRO A 182 2.08 10.15 -26.94
C PRO A 182 0.92 10.52 -26.03
N LEU A 183 0.38 9.54 -25.30
CA LEU A 183 -0.66 9.81 -24.33
C LEU A 183 -0.03 10.58 -23.18
N LYS A 184 -0.64 11.69 -22.80
CA LYS A 184 -0.17 12.47 -21.65
C LYS A 184 -0.26 11.68 -20.35
N CYS A 185 -1.21 10.74 -20.27
CA CYS A 185 -1.35 9.87 -19.11
C CYS A 185 -0.33 8.73 -19.05
N ASP A 186 0.32 8.39 -20.17
CA ASP A 186 1.34 7.33 -20.28
C ASP A 186 2.72 7.94 -20.00
N VAL A 187 3.08 7.95 -18.71
CA VAL A 187 4.27 8.63 -18.19
C VAL A 187 5.49 7.71 -18.32
N ASN A 188 5.29 6.39 -18.24
CA ASN A 188 6.35 5.40 -18.33
C ASN A 188 6.60 4.90 -19.78
N GLN A 189 5.76 5.33 -20.73
CA GLN A 189 5.80 5.01 -22.16
C GLN A 189 5.53 3.55 -22.52
N ASP A 190 4.72 2.84 -21.73
CA ASP A 190 4.34 1.45 -21.96
C ASP A 190 3.04 1.28 -22.78
N GLN A 191 2.44 2.40 -23.22
CA GLN A 191 1.20 2.49 -23.99
C GLN A 191 -0.07 2.18 -23.19
N GLU A 192 0.06 2.00 -21.88
CA GLU A 192 -1.07 1.94 -20.96
C GLU A 192 -1.16 3.27 -20.20
N CYS A 193 -2.36 3.58 -19.68
CA CYS A 193 -2.53 4.65 -18.72
C CYS A 193 -3.12 4.02 -17.47
N ASP A 194 -2.28 3.82 -16.45
CA ASP A 194 -2.66 3.11 -15.24
C ASP A 194 -2.16 3.81 -13.96
N LEU A 195 -2.28 3.15 -12.82
CA LEU A 195 -1.83 3.72 -11.55
C LEU A 195 -0.30 3.76 -11.42
N VAL A 196 0.43 2.97 -12.22
CA VAL A 196 1.89 3.02 -12.27
C VAL A 196 2.31 4.36 -12.86
N ASP A 197 1.67 4.83 -13.93
CA ASP A 197 1.95 6.16 -14.49
C ASP A 197 1.72 7.29 -13.50
N LEU A 198 0.59 7.24 -12.78
CA LEU A 198 0.30 8.22 -11.73
C LEU A 198 1.36 8.15 -10.63
N SER A 199 1.82 6.97 -10.24
CA SER A 199 2.87 6.82 -9.24
C SER A 199 4.21 7.42 -9.69
N VAL A 200 4.58 7.25 -10.97
CA VAL A 200 5.79 7.85 -11.55
C VAL A 200 5.69 9.37 -11.57
N LEU A 201 4.52 9.89 -11.93
CA LEU A 201 4.25 11.33 -11.92
C LEU A 201 4.35 11.91 -10.50
N LEU A 202 3.73 11.25 -9.51
CA LEU A 202 3.74 11.70 -8.13
C LEU A 202 5.13 11.64 -7.48
N TYR A 203 5.98 10.70 -7.89
CA TYR A 203 7.37 10.60 -7.42
C TYR A 203 8.22 11.85 -7.74
N HIS A 204 7.87 12.59 -8.79
CA HIS A 204 8.63 13.76 -9.24
C HIS A 204 8.17 15.08 -8.59
N ILE A 205 7.17 15.03 -7.71
CA ILE A 205 6.71 16.18 -6.93
C ILE A 205 7.67 16.38 -5.75
N LEU A 206 8.25 17.59 -5.65
CA LEU A 206 9.22 17.97 -4.61
C LEU A 206 8.80 19.21 -3.83
#